data_AF-A0A3M1MQM5-F1
#
_entry.id   AF-A0A3M1MQM5-F1
#
_cell.length_a   1.000
_cell.length_b   1.000
_cell.length_c   1.000
_cell.angle_alpha   90.00
_cell.angle_beta   90.00
_cell.angle_gamma   90.00
#
_symmetry.space_group_name_H-M   'P 1'
#
loop_
_entity.id
_entity.type
_entity.pdbx_description
1 polymer ?
#
loop_
_entity_poly.entity_id
_entity_poly.type
_entity_poly.pdbx_seq_one_letter_code
_entity_poly.pdbx_strand_id
1 'polypeptide(L)'
;MPHRKSFSQIDTQSFSAWRMTALHHSPKFTKEKQNPMNRKLWTIVSLLVVASMVLAACGTQATPAPQEPAATEEQAAPAQPTEAAAPAEVALRWRTRPDNQEEIDVYSKISDELDAQLDGITLTYEPGGTEGSNYQDQLRAEVAAGTAPDVFWIPGSDIADFAKRGLIMNLADLAAKTEGFDANAFYPGPMYHLTYNPETNESGANSGALWGLPRDVSTFVLYLNLDLINEAGAPDPRELAKEGKWDWNAFLEVAQKTRALGSDIYGYGASAWWGPYGVWLNAA
;
A
#
# COMPACT_ATOMS: atom_id res chain seq x y z
N MET A 1 -12.97 30.05 -38.83
CA MET A 1 -14.40 30.32 -38.58
C MET A 1 -15.21 29.39 -39.46
N PRO A 2 -16.37 28.84 -39.04
CA PRO A 2 -17.10 28.97 -37.76
C PRO A 2 -17.22 27.60 -37.04
N HIS A 3 -17.72 27.38 -35.83
CA HIS A 3 -18.16 28.18 -34.68
C HIS A 3 -17.90 27.31 -33.43
N ARG A 4 -17.06 27.77 -32.50
CA ARG A 4 -16.99 27.23 -31.13
C ARG A 4 -18.21 27.72 -30.36
N LYS A 5 -18.97 26.83 -29.72
CA LYS A 5 -19.89 27.20 -28.63
C LYS A 5 -19.15 27.08 -27.31
N SER A 6 -19.10 28.18 -26.56
CA SER A 6 -18.55 28.26 -25.20
C SER A 6 -19.48 27.57 -24.21
N PHE A 7 -18.91 26.76 -23.34
CA PHE A 7 -19.56 26.33 -22.10
C PHE A 7 -19.31 27.44 -21.06
N SER A 8 -20.32 28.30 -20.85
CA SER A 8 -20.38 29.21 -19.71
C SER A 8 -21.77 29.06 -19.10
N GLN A 9 -21.82 29.09 -17.76
CA GLN A 9 -22.99 28.95 -16.89
C GLN A 9 -23.37 27.50 -16.54
N ILE A 10 -22.72 26.99 -15.49
CA ILE A 10 -23.38 26.03 -14.59
C ILE A 10 -24.22 26.87 -13.63
N ASP A 11 -25.52 26.66 -13.73
CA ASP A 11 -26.57 27.31 -12.95
C ASP A 11 -26.50 26.84 -11.48
N THR A 12 -26.18 27.76 -10.57
CA THR A 12 -25.95 27.50 -9.13
C THR A 12 -27.24 27.40 -8.31
N GLN A 13 -28.39 27.11 -8.92
CA GLN A 13 -29.70 27.19 -8.25
C GLN A 13 -30.36 25.87 -7.81
N SER A 14 -29.72 24.70 -7.95
CA SER A 14 -30.33 23.42 -7.50
C SER A 14 -29.82 22.84 -6.18
N PHE A 15 -28.98 23.57 -5.42
CA PHE A 15 -28.42 23.06 -4.15
C PHE A 15 -29.18 23.46 -2.88
N SER A 16 -30.34 24.14 -2.97
CA SER A 16 -31.06 24.67 -1.79
C SER A 16 -32.24 23.82 -1.30
N ALA A 17 -32.55 22.67 -1.92
CA ALA A 17 -33.80 21.94 -1.62
C ALA A 17 -33.65 20.65 -0.78
N TRP A 18 -32.49 20.38 -0.17
CA TRP A 18 -32.26 19.16 0.65
C TRP A 18 -31.86 19.47 2.11
N ARG A 19 -32.41 20.54 2.68
CA ARG A 19 -32.36 20.78 4.13
C ARG A 19 -33.76 21.04 4.69
N MET A 20 -34.51 19.96 4.91
CA MET A 20 -35.47 19.81 6.00
C MET A 20 -36.23 18.51 5.78
N THR A 21 -35.79 17.43 6.45
CA THR A 21 -36.61 16.42 7.14
C THR A 21 -35.65 15.39 7.75
N ALA A 22 -34.89 15.80 8.78
CA ALA A 22 -34.25 14.86 9.68
C ALA A 22 -35.25 14.58 10.81
N LEU A 23 -36.02 13.51 10.64
CA LEU A 23 -36.87 12.95 11.67
C LEU A 23 -36.01 12.62 12.90
N HIS A 24 -36.47 13.10 14.05
CA HIS A 24 -35.89 12.80 15.35
C HIS A 24 -35.91 11.30 15.62
N HIS A 25 -34.75 10.67 15.66
CA HIS A 25 -34.52 9.44 16.42
C HIS A 25 -33.16 9.52 17.12
N SER A 26 -33.15 10.16 18.27
CA SER A 26 -32.07 10.01 19.24
C SER A 26 -32.25 8.68 19.96
N PRO A 27 -31.28 7.75 19.94
CA PRO A 27 -31.35 6.59 20.82
C PRO A 27 -31.24 7.08 22.27
N LYS A 28 -32.25 6.77 23.09
CA LYS A 28 -32.21 7.03 24.53
C LYS A 28 -31.09 6.20 25.14
N PHE A 29 -29.99 6.84 25.53
CA PHE A 29 -29.02 6.23 26.43
C PHE A 29 -29.70 5.98 27.78
N THR A 30 -30.07 4.73 28.04
CA THR A 30 -30.41 4.28 29.38
C THR A 30 -29.15 4.34 30.24
N LYS A 31 -29.15 5.21 31.25
CA LYS A 31 -28.15 5.17 32.33
C LYS A 31 -28.18 3.79 32.97
N GLU A 32 -27.19 2.97 32.68
CA GLU A 32 -26.94 1.75 33.41
C GLU A 32 -26.68 2.12 34.88
N LYS A 33 -27.53 1.61 35.78
CA LYS A 33 -27.34 1.80 37.23
C LYS A 33 -26.07 1.07 37.62
N GLN A 34 -24.98 1.81 37.80
CA GLN A 34 -23.76 1.27 38.39
C GLN A 34 -24.08 0.69 39.78
N ASN A 35 -23.93 -0.63 39.90
CA ASN A 35 -24.09 -1.33 41.16
C ASN A 35 -23.01 -0.86 42.15
N PRO A 36 -23.35 -0.48 43.40
CA PRO A 36 -22.41 0.13 44.35
C PRO A 36 -21.29 -0.81 44.82
N MET A 37 -21.35 -2.10 44.48
CA MET A 37 -20.31 -3.10 44.77
C MET A 37 -19.07 -2.97 43.87
N ASN A 38 -19.18 -2.47 42.63
CA ASN A 38 -18.04 -2.41 41.71
C ASN A 38 -17.04 -1.30 42.03
N ARG A 39 -17.50 -0.19 42.63
CA ARG A 39 -16.61 0.94 42.94
C ARG A 39 -15.68 0.65 44.12
N LYS A 40 -16.19 -0.08 45.13
CA LYS A 40 -15.39 -0.52 46.29
C LYS A 40 -14.37 -1.58 45.89
N LEU A 41 -14.72 -2.50 45.00
CA LEU A 41 -13.81 -3.51 44.48
C LEU A 41 -12.66 -2.88 43.69
N TRP A 42 -12.94 -1.93 42.81
CA TRP A 42 -11.89 -1.19 42.08
C TRP A 42 -10.99 -0.36 43.01
N THR A 43 -11.54 0.24 44.06
CA THR A 43 -10.74 1.00 45.03
C THR A 43 -9.81 0.10 45.84
N ILE A 44 -10.24 -1.11 46.20
CA ILE A 44 -9.42 -2.12 46.90
C ILE A 44 -8.32 -2.65 45.97
N VAL A 45 -8.62 -2.91 44.69
CA VAL A 45 -7.63 -3.36 43.69
C VAL A 45 -6.58 -2.26 43.44
N SER A 46 -6.97 -1.00 43.32
CA SER A 46 -6.02 0.12 43.17
C SER A 46 -5.12 0.31 44.41
N LEU A 47 -5.65 0.11 45.61
CA LEU A 47 -4.85 0.16 46.85
C LEU A 47 -3.86 -1.00 46.97
N LEU A 48 -4.21 -2.19 46.48
CA LEU A 48 -3.32 -3.36 46.46
C LEU A 48 -2.16 -3.20 45.45
N VAL A 49 -2.40 -2.57 44.30
CA VAL A 49 -1.35 -2.29 43.30
C VAL A 49 -0.35 -1.24 43.83
N VAL A 50 -0.82 -0.19 44.50
CA VAL A 50 0.06 0.83 45.10
C VAL A 50 0.85 0.26 46.29
N ALA A 51 0.26 -0.63 47.10
CA ALA A 51 0.96 -1.31 48.19
C ALA A 51 2.06 -2.27 47.69
N SER A 52 1.91 -2.84 46.49
CA SER A 52 2.93 -3.73 45.90
C SER A 52 4.17 -3.00 45.38
N MET A 53 4.09 -1.69 45.11
CA MET A 53 5.23 -0.88 44.65
C MET A 53 6.13 -0.38 45.80
N VAL A 54 5.69 -0.46 47.06
CA VAL A 54 6.45 0.04 48.23
C VAL A 54 7.36 -1.02 48.85
N LEU A 55 7.19 -2.32 48.52
CA LEU A 55 7.98 -3.42 49.09
C LEU A 55 9.22 -3.83 48.26
N ALA A 56 9.52 -3.16 47.14
CA ALA A 56 10.72 -3.42 46.33
C ALA A 56 11.87 -2.42 46.55
N ALA A 57 11.74 -1.50 47.52
CA ALA A 57 12.72 -0.42 47.76
C ALA A 57 13.66 -0.65 48.96
N CYS A 58 13.84 -1.90 49.40
CA CYS A 58 14.84 -2.24 50.43
C CYS A 58 15.66 -3.47 50.03
N GLY A 59 16.95 -3.26 49.77
CA GLY A 59 17.96 -4.28 49.43
C GLY A 59 18.52 -4.01 48.03
N THR A 60 19.79 -3.64 47.82
CA THR A 60 21.03 -4.08 48.47
C THR A 60 22.09 -2.99 48.26
N GLN A 61 22.92 -2.71 49.28
CA GLN A 61 24.10 -1.83 49.15
C GLN A 61 25.10 -2.43 48.15
N ALA A 62 25.52 -1.63 47.18
CA ALA A 62 26.61 -1.97 46.27
C ALA A 62 27.96 -1.79 46.99
N THR A 63 28.71 -2.90 47.08
CA THR A 63 30.12 -2.94 47.44
C THR A 63 30.95 -2.27 46.34
N PRO A 64 31.93 -1.40 46.64
CA PRO A 64 32.79 -0.83 45.61
C PRO A 64 33.79 -1.90 45.10
N ALA A 65 33.86 -2.05 43.77
CA ALA A 65 34.86 -2.87 43.11
C ALA A 65 36.24 -2.17 43.11
N PRO A 66 37.37 -2.92 43.12
CA PRO A 66 38.71 -2.35 43.17
C PRO A 66 39.08 -1.59 41.89
N GLN A 67 39.75 -0.44 42.03
CA GLN A 67 40.41 0.27 40.93
C GLN A 67 41.60 -0.54 40.40
N GLU A 68 41.61 -0.77 39.09
CA GLU A 68 42.76 -1.29 38.35
C GLU A 68 43.61 -0.11 37.81
N PRO A 69 44.95 -0.21 37.78
CA PRO A 69 45.82 0.94 37.54
C PRO A 69 45.79 1.45 36.10
N ALA A 70 46.00 2.76 35.95
CA ALA A 70 46.13 3.44 34.67
C ALA A 70 47.21 2.78 33.78
N ALA A 71 46.83 2.47 32.54
CA ALA A 71 47.73 2.02 31.50
C ALA A 71 48.59 3.18 31.00
N THR A 72 49.89 2.91 30.92
CA THR A 72 50.95 3.75 30.38
C THR A 72 50.74 3.99 28.88
N GLU A 73 50.95 5.23 28.41
CA GLU A 73 50.99 5.57 26.99
C GLU A 73 52.09 4.78 26.26
N GLU A 74 51.68 3.98 25.28
CA GLU A 74 52.58 3.29 24.35
C GLU A 74 52.70 4.11 23.05
N GLN A 75 53.95 4.42 22.68
CA GLN A 75 54.31 5.21 21.50
C GLN A 75 53.84 4.54 20.20
N ALA A 76 53.10 5.30 19.39
CA ALA A 76 52.70 4.91 18.04
C ALA A 76 53.92 4.80 17.10
N ALA A 77 54.08 3.62 16.48
CA ALA A 77 55.00 3.39 15.37
C ALA A 77 54.45 4.00 14.05
N PRO A 78 55.29 4.32 13.06
CA PRO A 78 54.87 5.03 11.85
C PRO A 78 53.93 4.19 10.98
N ALA A 79 52.84 4.83 10.51
CA ALA A 79 51.88 4.23 9.59
C ALA A 79 52.52 3.84 8.25
N GLN A 80 52.31 2.60 7.83
CA GLN A 80 52.56 2.18 6.45
C GLN A 80 51.48 2.75 5.51
N PRO A 81 51.77 2.98 4.22
CA PRO A 81 50.82 3.52 3.27
C PRO A 81 49.67 2.53 3.06
N THR A 82 48.44 2.98 3.33
CA THR A 82 47.20 2.26 3.03
C THR A 82 47.09 2.04 1.52
N GLU A 83 47.11 0.78 1.11
CA GLU A 83 46.72 0.34 -0.23
C GLU A 83 45.30 0.84 -0.52
N ALA A 84 45.10 1.45 -1.70
CA ALA A 84 43.81 2.00 -2.09
C ALA A 84 42.76 0.88 -2.04
N ALA A 85 41.79 1.01 -1.13
CA ALA A 85 40.66 0.10 -1.04
C ALA A 85 39.98 0.03 -2.41
N ALA A 86 39.79 -1.19 -2.92
CA ALA A 86 38.93 -1.42 -4.08
C ALA A 86 37.58 -0.71 -3.84
N PRO A 87 36.94 -0.13 -4.89
CA PRO A 87 35.65 0.52 -4.73
C PRO A 87 34.70 -0.43 -4.01
N ALA A 88 34.12 0.04 -2.90
CA ALA A 88 33.22 -0.78 -2.10
C ALA A 88 32.02 -1.19 -2.96
N GLU A 89 31.78 -2.49 -3.04
CA GLU A 89 30.60 -3.07 -3.67
C GLU A 89 29.33 -2.51 -3.00
N VAL A 90 28.39 -2.02 -3.80
CA VAL A 90 27.15 -1.41 -3.31
C VAL A 90 26.07 -2.49 -3.23
N ALA A 91 25.66 -2.85 -2.02
CA ALA A 91 24.54 -3.77 -1.83
C ALA A 91 23.20 -3.01 -1.87
N LEU A 92 22.31 -3.41 -2.78
CA LEU A 92 20.95 -2.88 -2.91
C LEU A 92 19.92 -3.98 -2.66
N ARG A 93 18.89 -3.65 -1.88
CA ARG A 93 17.76 -4.53 -1.59
C ARG A 93 16.52 -3.99 -2.26
N TRP A 94 15.78 -4.86 -2.93
CA TRP A 94 14.51 -4.47 -3.54
C TRP A 94 13.39 -5.44 -3.24
N ARG A 95 12.16 -4.91 -3.23
CA ARG A 95 10.99 -5.66 -2.77
C ARG A 95 9.73 -5.29 -3.54
N THR A 96 8.93 -6.30 -3.84
CA THR A 96 7.57 -6.14 -4.39
C THR A 96 6.57 -6.88 -3.49
N ARG A 97 5.27 -6.71 -3.79
CA ARG A 97 4.20 -7.55 -3.28
C ARG A 97 3.77 -8.51 -4.39
N PRO A 98 4.29 -9.75 -4.43
CA PRO A 98 3.82 -10.76 -5.35
C PRO A 98 2.49 -11.37 -4.90
N ASP A 99 1.69 -11.87 -5.84
CA ASP A 99 0.42 -12.53 -5.57
C ASP A 99 0.60 -14.01 -5.21
N ASN A 100 1.59 -14.68 -5.82
CA ASN A 100 1.84 -16.12 -5.69
C ASN A 100 3.33 -16.47 -5.85
N GLN A 101 3.65 -17.77 -5.77
CA GLN A 101 5.02 -18.25 -5.86
C GLN A 101 5.59 -18.09 -7.28
N GLU A 102 4.77 -18.28 -8.31
CA GLU A 102 5.19 -18.12 -9.71
C GLU A 102 5.69 -16.70 -9.98
N GLU A 103 5.05 -15.69 -9.39
CA GLU A 103 5.51 -14.31 -9.49
C GLU A 103 6.78 -14.03 -8.67
N ILE A 104 6.94 -14.65 -7.49
CA ILE A 104 8.20 -14.61 -6.72
C ILE A 104 9.35 -15.15 -7.57
N ASP A 105 9.15 -16.27 -8.26
CA ASP A 105 10.17 -16.90 -9.09
C ASP A 105 10.57 -16.01 -10.27
N VAL A 106 9.60 -15.31 -10.88
CA VAL A 106 9.87 -14.32 -11.95
C VAL A 106 10.73 -13.18 -11.44
N TYR A 107 10.40 -12.56 -10.30
CA TYR A 107 11.19 -11.46 -9.77
C TYR A 107 12.57 -11.90 -9.27
N SER A 108 12.67 -13.09 -8.68
CA SER A 108 13.96 -13.65 -8.27
C SER A 108 14.86 -13.84 -9.47
N LYS A 109 14.35 -14.42 -10.56
CA LYS A 109 15.08 -14.57 -11.82
C LYS A 109 15.53 -13.22 -12.41
N ILE A 110 14.65 -12.20 -12.40
CA ILE A 110 15.01 -10.85 -12.86
C ILE A 110 16.13 -10.27 -11.99
N SER A 111 16.07 -10.47 -10.67
CA SER A 111 17.11 -10.02 -9.75
C SER A 111 18.46 -10.67 -10.08
N ASP A 112 18.48 -11.99 -10.26
CA ASP A 112 19.69 -12.75 -10.57
C ASP A 112 20.30 -12.33 -11.92
N GLU A 113 19.46 -12.12 -12.93
CA GLU A 113 19.89 -11.67 -14.25
C GLU A 113 20.47 -10.25 -14.22
N LEU A 114 19.91 -9.35 -13.41
CA LEU A 114 20.40 -7.98 -13.25
C LEU A 114 21.67 -7.92 -12.38
N ASP A 115 21.71 -8.64 -11.27
CA ASP A 115 22.88 -8.76 -10.40
C ASP A 115 24.13 -9.18 -11.20
N ALA A 116 23.98 -10.18 -12.08
CA ALA A 116 25.06 -10.64 -12.95
C ALA A 116 25.51 -9.63 -14.03
N GLN A 117 24.72 -8.59 -14.29
CA GLN A 117 24.99 -7.56 -15.31
C GLN A 117 25.44 -6.22 -14.73
N LEU A 118 25.28 -6.02 -13.42
CA LEU A 118 25.60 -4.76 -12.77
C LEU A 118 26.98 -4.82 -12.11
N ASP A 119 27.96 -4.18 -12.75
CA ASP A 119 29.31 -4.09 -12.18
C ASP A 119 29.31 -3.26 -10.88
N GLY A 120 29.80 -3.86 -9.80
CA GLY A 120 29.98 -3.19 -8.51
C GLY A 120 28.71 -3.00 -7.68
N ILE A 121 27.60 -3.65 -8.06
CA ILE A 121 26.34 -3.65 -7.32
C ILE A 121 25.96 -5.11 -7.02
N THR A 122 25.68 -5.42 -5.76
CA THR A 122 24.96 -6.65 -5.39
C THR A 122 23.47 -6.34 -5.28
N LEU A 123 22.60 -7.03 -6.02
CA LEU A 123 21.15 -6.82 -6.00
C LEU A 123 20.43 -8.01 -5.34
N THR A 124 19.77 -7.75 -4.21
CA THR A 124 19.01 -8.77 -3.47
C THR A 124 17.51 -8.51 -3.55
N TYR A 125 16.76 -9.48 -4.07
CA TYR A 125 15.29 -9.47 -4.01
C TYR A 125 14.77 -10.04 -2.69
N GLU A 126 13.93 -9.26 -1.99
CA GLU A 126 13.27 -9.65 -0.75
C GLU A 126 11.75 -9.73 -0.99
N PRO A 127 11.15 -10.89 -1.29
CA PRO A 127 9.73 -10.98 -1.60
C PRO A 127 8.87 -10.57 -0.39
N GLY A 128 7.90 -9.69 -0.62
CA GLY A 128 7.00 -9.16 0.38
C GLY A 128 5.89 -10.10 0.88
N GLY A 129 6.02 -11.41 0.64
CA GLY A 129 4.97 -12.41 0.84
C GLY A 129 3.99 -12.50 -0.34
N THR A 130 2.99 -13.37 -0.23
CA THR A 130 1.96 -13.63 -1.27
C THR A 130 0.65 -12.86 -1.00
N GLU A 131 -0.39 -13.08 -1.82
CA GLU A 131 -1.75 -12.59 -1.55
C GLU A 131 -2.19 -12.91 -0.10
N GLY A 132 -2.76 -11.93 0.59
CA GLY A 132 -3.14 -12.00 2.01
C GLY A 132 -2.04 -11.60 3.01
N SER A 133 -0.79 -11.45 2.56
CA SER A 133 0.30 -10.97 3.42
C SER A 133 0.13 -9.50 3.82
N ASN A 134 0.58 -9.13 5.01
CA ASN A 134 0.49 -7.75 5.50
C ASN A 134 1.63 -6.85 5.01
N TYR A 135 1.90 -6.90 3.70
CA TYR A 135 3.01 -6.23 3.05
C TYR A 135 3.05 -4.72 3.35
N GLN A 136 1.91 -4.04 3.22
CA GLN A 136 1.85 -2.58 3.31
C GLN A 136 2.14 -2.09 4.73
N ASP A 137 1.66 -2.79 5.75
CA ASP A 137 1.94 -2.40 7.14
C ASP A 137 3.39 -2.71 7.51
N GLN A 138 3.93 -3.84 7.05
CA GLN A 138 5.35 -4.17 7.25
C GLN A 138 6.25 -3.10 6.62
N LEU A 139 6.03 -2.75 5.35
CA LEU A 139 6.81 -1.73 4.67
C LEU A 139 6.74 -0.38 5.40
N ARG A 140 5.54 0.04 5.84
CA ARG A 140 5.40 1.28 6.61
C ARG A 140 6.17 1.25 7.93
N ALA A 141 6.17 0.12 8.63
CA ALA A 141 6.94 -0.05 9.86
C ALA A 141 8.46 0.03 9.59
N GLU A 142 8.93 -0.61 8.52
CA GLU A 142 10.34 -0.58 8.11
C GLU A 142 10.77 0.82 7.66
N VAL A 143 9.94 1.56 6.92
CA VAL A 143 10.20 2.96 6.56
C VAL A 143 10.31 3.83 7.82
N ALA A 144 9.41 3.66 8.78
CA ALA A 144 9.46 4.39 10.05
C ALA A 144 10.70 4.02 10.89
N ALA A 145 11.18 2.78 10.80
CA ALA A 145 12.37 2.29 11.48
C ALA A 145 13.69 2.61 10.74
N GLY A 146 13.62 3.10 9.50
CA GLY A 146 14.81 3.31 8.65
C GLY A 146 15.46 2.01 8.17
N THR A 147 14.69 0.93 8.08
CA THR A 147 15.18 -0.42 7.69
C THR A 147 14.52 -0.94 6.41
N ALA A 148 13.73 -0.11 5.72
CA ALA A 148 13.11 -0.46 4.45
C ALA A 148 14.15 -0.86 3.39
N PRO A 149 13.77 -1.68 2.40
CA PRO A 149 14.58 -1.89 1.20
C PRO A 149 14.88 -0.58 0.47
N ASP A 150 15.90 -0.56 -0.37
CA ASP A 150 16.30 0.62 -1.16
C ASP A 150 15.30 0.92 -2.27
N VAL A 151 14.73 -0.13 -2.87
CA VAL A 151 13.70 -0.04 -3.91
C VAL A 151 12.48 -0.87 -3.48
N PHE A 152 11.31 -0.28 -3.44
CA PHE A 152 10.10 -0.99 -3.00
C PHE A 152 8.88 -0.59 -3.79
N TRP A 153 7.94 -1.53 -3.89
CA TRP A 153 6.63 -1.28 -4.49
C TRP A 153 5.67 -0.66 -3.47
N ILE A 154 4.98 0.40 -3.86
CA ILE A 154 3.82 0.97 -3.15
C ILE A 154 2.65 1.21 -4.11
N PRO A 155 1.40 1.27 -3.61
CA PRO A 155 0.25 1.60 -4.44
C PRO A 155 0.37 3.03 -4.98
N GLY A 156 -0.11 3.28 -6.20
CA GLY A 156 -0.10 4.63 -6.79
C GLY A 156 -0.85 5.68 -5.97
N SER A 157 -1.82 5.26 -5.14
CA SER A 157 -2.53 6.12 -4.19
C SER A 157 -1.64 6.72 -3.11
N ASP A 158 -0.52 6.07 -2.80
CA ASP A 158 0.33 6.43 -1.66
C ASP A 158 1.48 7.36 -2.08
N ILE A 159 1.76 7.46 -3.39
CA ILE A 159 2.87 8.26 -3.95
C ILE A 159 2.83 9.71 -3.46
N ALA A 160 1.67 10.36 -3.52
CA ALA A 160 1.55 11.76 -3.13
C ALA A 160 1.82 11.99 -1.63
N ASP A 161 1.44 11.05 -0.76
CA ASP A 161 1.72 11.13 0.69
C ASP A 161 3.21 10.92 0.96
N PHE A 162 3.79 9.88 0.36
CA PHE A 162 5.20 9.55 0.53
C PHE A 162 6.11 10.67 0.00
N ALA A 163 5.79 11.25 -1.16
CA ALA A 163 6.49 12.39 -1.73
C ALA A 163 6.44 13.63 -0.81
N LYS A 164 5.24 14.00 -0.33
CA LYS A 164 5.06 15.15 0.59
C LYS A 164 5.82 14.99 1.91
N ARG A 165 5.97 13.76 2.37
CA ARG A 165 6.65 13.43 3.62
C ARG A 165 8.15 13.16 3.45
N GLY A 166 8.66 13.22 2.22
CA GLY A 166 10.07 12.95 1.92
C GLY A 166 10.50 11.51 2.17
N LEU A 167 9.57 10.55 2.05
CA LEU A 167 9.82 9.12 2.29
C LEU A 167 10.37 8.38 1.08
N ILE A 168 10.33 9.02 -0.10
CA ILE A 168 10.82 8.50 -1.37
C ILE A 168 11.62 9.58 -2.09
N MET A 169 12.59 9.15 -2.89
CA MET A 169 13.49 10.05 -3.61
C MET A 169 12.82 10.59 -4.89
N ASN A 170 12.98 11.89 -5.16
CA ASN A 170 12.65 12.43 -6.48
C ASN A 170 13.75 12.04 -7.47
N LEU A 171 13.39 11.22 -8.45
CA LEU A 171 14.25 10.68 -9.49
C LEU A 171 14.32 11.56 -10.75
N ALA A 172 13.64 12.72 -10.80
CA ALA A 172 13.55 13.54 -12.01
C ALA A 172 14.93 13.93 -12.58
N ASP A 173 15.86 14.34 -11.72
CA ASP A 173 17.22 14.71 -12.13
C ASP A 173 18.06 13.52 -12.60
N LEU A 174 17.82 12.34 -12.04
CA LEU A 174 18.46 11.09 -12.45
C LEU A 174 17.93 10.69 -13.83
N ALA A 175 16.61 10.65 -13.97
CA ALA A 175 15.92 10.33 -15.21
C ALA A 175 16.33 11.25 -16.37
N ALA A 176 16.48 12.56 -16.13
CA ALA A 176 16.92 13.51 -17.15
C ALA A 176 18.36 13.26 -17.64
N LYS A 177 19.20 12.56 -16.86
CA LYS A 177 20.58 12.20 -17.19
C LYS A 177 20.71 10.77 -17.72
N THR A 178 19.68 9.94 -17.55
CA THR A 178 19.67 8.56 -18.02
C THR A 178 19.40 8.53 -19.53
N GLU A 179 20.39 8.12 -20.29
CA GLU A 179 20.25 7.94 -21.73
C GLU A 179 19.12 6.93 -22.04
N GLY A 180 18.25 7.29 -22.99
CA GLY A 180 17.15 6.44 -23.44
C GLY A 180 15.91 6.44 -22.54
N PHE A 181 15.92 7.15 -21.41
CA PHE A 181 14.71 7.30 -20.59
C PHE A 181 13.71 8.25 -21.25
N ASP A 182 12.46 7.80 -21.40
CA ASP A 182 11.33 8.62 -21.80
C ASP A 182 10.08 8.24 -20.99
N ALA A 183 9.56 9.18 -20.19
CA ALA A 183 8.35 8.99 -19.41
C ALA A 183 7.12 8.69 -20.29
N ASN A 184 7.12 9.12 -21.56
CA ASN A 184 6.03 8.86 -22.51
C ASN A 184 6.06 7.43 -23.07
N ALA A 185 7.11 6.65 -22.80
CA ALA A 185 7.14 5.22 -23.12
C ALA A 185 6.17 4.40 -22.23
N PHE A 186 5.65 5.01 -21.15
CA PHE A 186 4.73 4.39 -20.21
C PHE A 186 3.30 4.90 -20.38
N TYR A 187 2.33 4.15 -19.85
CA TYR A 187 0.94 4.58 -19.87
C TYR A 187 0.73 5.90 -19.10
N PRO A 188 -0.01 6.88 -19.65
CA PRO A 188 -0.21 8.18 -19.01
C PRO A 188 -0.90 8.11 -17.63
N GLY A 189 -1.81 7.14 -17.44
CA GLY A 189 -2.56 6.98 -16.18
C GLY A 189 -1.66 6.74 -14.97
N PRO A 190 -0.87 5.66 -14.94
CA PRO A 190 0.11 5.43 -13.86
C PRO A 190 1.14 6.57 -13.74
N MET A 191 1.64 7.09 -14.85
CA MET A 191 2.64 8.16 -14.84
C MET A 191 2.11 9.45 -14.22
N TYR A 192 0.81 9.75 -14.34
CA TYR A 192 0.19 10.90 -13.68
C TYR A 192 0.42 10.90 -12.16
N HIS A 193 0.33 9.73 -11.51
CA HIS A 193 0.60 9.61 -10.08
C HIS A 193 2.08 9.71 -9.77
N LEU A 194 2.94 9.03 -10.56
CA LEU A 194 4.38 8.99 -10.35
C LEU A 194 5.10 10.32 -10.63
N THR A 195 4.45 11.24 -11.32
CA THR A 195 5.00 12.57 -11.66
C THR A 195 4.34 13.71 -10.90
N TYR A 196 3.56 13.43 -9.86
CA TYR A 196 2.95 14.49 -9.05
C TYR A 196 4.00 15.32 -8.31
N ASN A 197 4.11 16.61 -8.59
CA ASN A 197 4.97 17.52 -7.85
C ASN A 197 4.18 18.15 -6.69
N PRO A 198 4.54 17.87 -5.41
CA PRO A 198 3.84 18.43 -4.25
C PRO A 198 4.04 19.94 -4.06
N GLU A 199 5.06 20.55 -4.67
CA GLU A 199 5.36 21.97 -4.58
C GLU A 199 4.50 22.80 -5.55
N THR A 200 4.30 22.31 -6.78
CA THR A 200 3.51 22.99 -7.82
C THR A 200 2.09 22.46 -7.93
N ASN A 201 1.82 21.29 -7.35
CA ASN A 201 0.57 20.53 -7.48
C ASN A 201 0.24 20.14 -8.94
N GLU A 202 1.27 19.97 -9.77
CA GLU A 202 1.18 19.54 -11.16
C GLU A 202 1.64 18.09 -11.34
N SER A 203 1.13 17.42 -12.37
CA SER A 203 1.58 16.09 -12.80
C SER A 203 1.91 16.11 -14.29
N GLY A 204 2.71 15.15 -14.74
CA GLY A 204 3.14 14.97 -16.12
C GLY A 204 4.65 15.13 -16.29
N ALA A 205 5.17 14.83 -17.49
CA ALA A 205 6.61 14.77 -17.76
C ALA A 205 7.39 16.07 -17.44
N ASN A 206 6.70 17.21 -17.40
CA ASN A 206 7.29 18.53 -17.14
C ASN A 206 7.07 19.02 -15.69
N SER A 207 6.51 18.20 -14.81
CA SER A 207 6.24 18.60 -13.42
C SER A 207 7.50 18.82 -12.59
N GLY A 208 8.66 18.33 -13.06
CA GLY A 208 9.90 18.31 -12.28
C GLY A 208 9.93 17.22 -11.20
N ALA A 209 9.00 16.28 -11.22
CA ALA A 209 8.94 15.17 -10.28
C ALA A 209 8.83 13.81 -10.98
N LEU A 210 9.56 12.83 -10.46
CA LEU A 210 9.41 11.41 -10.80
C LEU A 210 9.70 10.60 -9.54
N TRP A 211 8.72 9.87 -9.02
CA TRP A 211 8.83 9.18 -7.74
C TRP A 211 9.04 7.66 -7.86
N GLY A 212 9.15 7.16 -9.08
CA GLY A 212 9.31 5.74 -9.39
C GLY A 212 8.89 5.42 -10.82
N LEU A 213 8.82 4.13 -11.14
CA LEU A 213 8.35 3.63 -12.44
C LEU A 213 7.10 2.76 -12.26
N PRO A 214 6.19 2.73 -13.25
CA PRO A 214 5.07 1.78 -13.23
C PRO A 214 5.61 0.35 -13.31
N ARG A 215 5.25 -0.49 -12.33
CA ARG A 215 5.53 -1.94 -12.36
C ARG A 215 4.66 -2.62 -13.41
N ASP A 216 3.36 -2.42 -13.32
CA ASP A 216 2.34 -3.01 -14.17
C ASP A 216 1.07 -2.16 -14.18
N VAL A 217 0.13 -2.50 -15.05
CA VAL A 217 -1.24 -1.99 -15.03
C VAL A 217 -2.19 -3.17 -14.88
N SER A 218 -2.80 -3.27 -13.71
CA SER A 218 -3.83 -4.26 -13.44
C SER A 218 -5.17 -3.80 -14.00
N THR A 219 -5.77 -4.61 -14.87
CA THR A 219 -7.15 -4.40 -15.35
C THR A 219 -8.07 -5.40 -14.69
N PHE A 220 -9.16 -4.92 -14.10
CA PHE A 220 -10.18 -5.81 -13.56
C PHE A 220 -11.07 -6.34 -14.66
N VAL A 221 -11.32 -7.65 -14.64
CA VAL A 221 -12.20 -8.34 -15.59
C VAL A 221 -13.17 -9.25 -14.85
N LEU A 222 -14.31 -9.53 -15.49
CA LEU A 222 -15.23 -10.58 -15.04
C LEU A 222 -14.87 -11.90 -15.73
N TYR A 223 -14.42 -12.88 -14.96
CA TYR A 223 -14.24 -14.25 -15.45
C TYR A 223 -15.60 -14.98 -15.46
N LEU A 224 -15.88 -15.69 -16.55
CA LEU A 224 -17.13 -16.41 -16.74
C LEU A 224 -16.87 -17.92 -16.75
N ASN A 225 -17.59 -18.66 -15.90
CA ASN A 225 -17.69 -20.11 -16.02
C ASN A 225 -18.81 -20.45 -17.01
N LEU A 226 -18.45 -20.62 -18.29
CA LEU A 226 -19.41 -20.84 -19.37
C LEU A 226 -20.16 -22.17 -19.21
N ASP A 227 -19.55 -23.18 -18.61
CA ASP A 227 -20.20 -24.48 -18.41
C ASP A 227 -21.36 -24.37 -17.42
N LEU A 228 -21.14 -23.69 -16.27
CA LEU A 228 -22.21 -23.45 -15.30
C LEU A 228 -23.31 -22.53 -15.86
N ILE A 229 -22.94 -21.51 -16.64
CA ILE A 229 -23.92 -20.61 -17.28
C ILE A 229 -24.79 -21.40 -18.27
N ASN A 230 -24.18 -22.28 -19.08
CA ASN A 230 -24.88 -23.13 -20.03
C ASN A 230 -25.78 -24.17 -19.34
N GLU A 231 -25.26 -24.83 -18.30
CA GLU A 231 -26.02 -25.80 -17.50
C GLU A 231 -27.25 -25.16 -16.84
N ALA A 232 -27.13 -23.91 -16.38
CA ALA A 232 -28.23 -23.14 -15.82
C ALA A 232 -29.28 -22.67 -16.85
N GLY A 233 -29.03 -22.85 -18.14
CA GLY A 233 -29.86 -22.27 -19.21
C GLY A 233 -29.90 -20.73 -19.16
N ALA A 234 -28.83 -20.11 -18.65
CA ALA A 234 -28.70 -18.66 -18.58
C ALA A 234 -28.27 -18.08 -19.93
N PRO A 235 -28.68 -16.86 -20.29
CA PRO A 235 -28.17 -16.21 -21.49
C PRO A 235 -26.65 -16.03 -21.41
N ASP A 236 -25.94 -16.19 -22.53
CA ASP A 236 -24.48 -15.99 -22.59
C ASP A 236 -24.15 -14.48 -22.39
N PRO A 237 -23.41 -14.10 -21.33
CA PRO A 237 -23.04 -12.71 -21.09
C PRO A 237 -22.27 -12.06 -22.24
N ARG A 238 -21.53 -12.84 -23.05
CA ARG A 238 -20.75 -12.33 -24.19
C ARG A 238 -21.65 -11.91 -25.33
N GLU A 239 -22.72 -12.66 -25.59
CA GLU A 239 -23.71 -12.30 -26.61
C GLU A 239 -24.56 -11.13 -26.14
N LEU A 240 -24.98 -11.12 -24.86
CA LEU A 240 -25.64 -9.96 -24.25
C LEU A 240 -24.77 -8.70 -24.37
N ALA A 241 -23.47 -8.79 -24.12
CA ALA A 241 -22.56 -7.65 -24.23
C ALA A 241 -22.42 -7.15 -25.67
N LYS A 242 -22.29 -8.04 -26.66
CA LYS A 242 -22.26 -7.68 -28.10
C LYS A 242 -23.53 -6.97 -28.54
N GLU A 243 -24.68 -7.36 -28.00
CA GLU A 243 -25.97 -6.75 -28.28
C GLU A 243 -26.23 -5.46 -27.48
N GLY A 244 -25.33 -5.06 -26.57
CA GLY A 244 -25.54 -3.92 -25.68
C GLY A 244 -26.62 -4.15 -24.62
N LYS A 245 -26.91 -5.43 -24.31
CA LYS A 245 -27.92 -5.88 -23.33
C LYS A 245 -27.32 -6.46 -22.05
N TRP A 246 -25.99 -6.40 -21.89
CA TRP A 246 -25.32 -6.78 -20.65
C TRP A 246 -25.44 -5.66 -19.62
N ASP A 247 -26.64 -5.52 -19.07
CA ASP A 247 -26.94 -4.59 -17.98
C ASP A 247 -27.02 -5.30 -16.62
N TRP A 248 -27.31 -4.54 -15.58
CA TRP A 248 -27.44 -5.04 -14.21
C TRP A 248 -28.53 -6.09 -14.03
N ASN A 249 -29.63 -6.01 -14.78
CA ASN A 249 -30.71 -6.99 -14.72
C ASN A 249 -30.28 -8.30 -15.38
N ALA A 250 -29.64 -8.21 -16.55
CA ALA A 250 -29.08 -9.36 -17.25
C ALA A 250 -28.00 -10.06 -16.40
N PHE A 251 -27.11 -9.30 -15.76
CA PHE A 251 -26.13 -9.84 -14.82
C PHE A 251 -26.79 -10.58 -13.66
N LEU A 252 -27.80 -9.96 -13.03
CA LEU A 252 -28.53 -10.58 -11.91
C LEU A 252 -29.29 -11.84 -12.36
N GLU A 253 -29.90 -11.84 -13.55
CA GLU A 253 -30.56 -13.01 -14.11
C GLU A 253 -29.58 -14.18 -14.28
N VAL A 254 -28.44 -13.93 -14.91
CA VAL A 254 -27.40 -14.96 -15.11
C VAL A 254 -26.88 -15.46 -13.76
N ALA A 255 -26.59 -14.57 -12.81
CA ALA A 255 -26.13 -14.95 -11.49
C ALA A 255 -27.18 -15.79 -10.72
N GLN A 256 -28.46 -15.41 -10.78
CA GLN A 256 -29.54 -16.13 -10.09
C GLN A 256 -29.80 -17.51 -10.71
N LYS A 257 -29.78 -17.62 -12.04
CA LYS A 257 -29.91 -18.92 -12.72
C LYS A 257 -28.76 -19.85 -12.37
N THR A 258 -27.53 -19.36 -12.41
CA THR A 258 -26.34 -20.13 -11.99
C THR A 258 -26.43 -20.53 -10.52
N ARG A 259 -26.86 -19.63 -9.63
CA ARG A 259 -27.08 -19.92 -8.19
C ARG A 259 -28.09 -21.04 -7.95
N ALA A 260 -29.08 -21.20 -8.83
CA ALA A 260 -30.15 -22.19 -8.69
C ALA A 260 -29.69 -23.64 -8.97
N LEU A 261 -28.49 -23.85 -9.54
CA LEU A 261 -27.95 -25.18 -9.84
C LEU A 261 -27.63 -26.00 -8.57
N GLY A 262 -27.34 -25.36 -7.44
CA GLY A 262 -27.05 -26.09 -6.20
C GLY A 262 -26.61 -25.20 -5.05
N SER A 263 -26.69 -25.70 -3.80
CA SER A 263 -26.36 -24.93 -2.59
C SER A 263 -24.95 -24.35 -2.59
N ASP A 264 -24.02 -25.03 -3.26
CA ASP A 264 -22.58 -24.73 -3.24
C ASP A 264 -22.12 -23.96 -4.49
N ILE A 265 -23.05 -23.65 -5.41
CA ILE A 265 -22.79 -22.87 -6.62
C ILE A 265 -23.21 -21.43 -6.35
N TYR A 266 -22.34 -20.47 -6.64
CA TYR A 266 -22.61 -19.04 -6.51
C TYR A 266 -22.60 -18.39 -7.89
N GLY A 267 -23.58 -17.52 -8.15
CA GLY A 267 -23.69 -16.81 -9.43
C GLY A 267 -22.67 -15.69 -9.65
N TYR A 268 -22.05 -15.23 -8.57
CA TYR A 268 -20.99 -14.23 -8.58
C TYR A 268 -20.11 -14.40 -7.34
N GLY A 269 -18.81 -14.23 -7.51
CA GLY A 269 -17.83 -14.25 -6.43
C GLY A 269 -16.75 -13.20 -6.68
N ALA A 270 -16.35 -12.52 -5.63
CA ALA A 270 -15.24 -11.58 -5.62
C ALA A 270 -14.60 -11.56 -4.23
N SER A 271 -13.32 -11.21 -4.17
CA SER A 271 -12.64 -10.98 -2.89
C SER A 271 -13.16 -9.69 -2.23
N ALA A 272 -13.12 -9.65 -0.89
CA ALA A 272 -13.80 -8.62 -0.09
C ALA A 272 -13.00 -7.32 0.11
N TRP A 273 -12.12 -6.96 -0.83
CA TRP A 273 -11.38 -5.68 -0.79
C TRP A 273 -11.99 -4.67 -1.76
N TRP A 274 -11.51 -3.42 -1.75
CA TRP A 274 -12.15 -2.32 -2.48
C TRP A 274 -12.12 -2.47 -4.01
N GLY A 275 -11.14 -3.18 -4.57
CA GLY A 275 -10.87 -3.26 -6.01
C GLY A 275 -12.01 -3.82 -6.85
N PRO A 276 -12.56 -5.00 -6.53
CA PRO A 276 -13.68 -5.59 -7.26
C PRO A 276 -14.92 -4.69 -7.37
N TYR A 277 -15.17 -3.81 -6.39
CA TYR A 277 -16.27 -2.83 -6.49
C TYR A 277 -16.00 -1.78 -7.58
N GLY A 278 -14.74 -1.48 -7.87
CA GLY A 278 -14.31 -0.57 -8.93
C GLY A 278 -14.73 -1.02 -10.34
N VAL A 279 -14.87 -2.33 -10.58
CA VAL A 279 -15.43 -2.87 -11.85
C VAL A 279 -16.82 -2.31 -12.07
N TRP A 280 -17.62 -2.26 -11.01
CA TRP A 280 -19.02 -1.91 -11.06
C TRP A 280 -19.27 -0.40 -11.02
N LEU A 281 -18.45 0.34 -10.27
CA LEU A 281 -18.55 1.79 -10.16
C LEU A 281 -18.28 2.53 -11.47
N ASN A 282 -17.43 1.95 -12.33
CA ASN A 282 -17.04 2.57 -13.62
C ASN A 282 -17.76 1.97 -14.83
N ALA A 283 -18.67 1.00 -14.62
CA ALA A 283 -19.43 0.34 -15.68
C ALA A 283 -20.83 0.94 -15.91
N ALA A 284 -21.17 2.03 -15.20
CA ALA A 284 -22.45 2.73 -15.29
C ALA A 284 -22.35 4.04 -16.11
#